data_AF-A0A928VKR4-F1
#
_entry.id   AF-A0A928VKR4-F1
#
_cell.length_a   1.000
_cell.length_b   1.000
_cell.length_c   1.000
_cell.angle_alpha   90.00
_cell.angle_beta   90.00
_cell.angle_gamma   90.00
#
_symmetry.space_group_name_H-M   'P 1'
#
loop_
_entity.id
_entity.type
_entity.pdbx_description
1 polymer ?
#
loop_
_entity_poly.entity_id
_entity_poly.type
_entity_poly.pdbx_seq_one_letter_code
_entity_poly.pdbx_strand_id
1 'polypeptide(L)'
;SSAIVLGMPPQSGEGAENAAAAIGTILAAANSKQNFGLFEVGGGNDEAVYPIRNRFREVGLVEKFEPIKIEAEPTETIYQLCEESGTDLGQWLTRDRTVKQMKALDTELDKALGRISGGLYIITAKKGDVSSAMLASWVAQASSEPLGVSIAVAKDRAIESLLHVGDRFVLNALEEGKYQTLMKHFLKRFAPGADRFADVATYPATNGSPILAEALAYMECEVVSRMECSDHWIVYSTVTAGRVAKADALTAVHHRKVGNHY
;
A
#
# COMPACT_ATOMS: atom_id res chain seq x y z
N SER A 1 9.46 6.49 -17.37
CA SER A 1 9.41 7.54 -16.34
C SER A 1 10.67 7.46 -15.48
N SER A 2 11.13 8.58 -14.92
CA SER A 2 12.25 8.62 -13.96
C SER A 2 11.96 9.64 -12.86
N ALA A 3 12.55 9.41 -11.69
CA ALA A 3 12.42 10.27 -10.53
C ALA A 3 13.73 10.36 -9.74
N ILE A 4 13.90 11.46 -9.03
CA ILE A 4 15.01 11.72 -8.11
C ILE A 4 14.43 11.72 -6.70
N VAL A 5 14.95 10.87 -5.82
CA VAL A 5 14.66 10.93 -4.38
C VAL A 5 15.92 11.44 -3.70
N LEU A 6 15.81 12.53 -2.95
CA LEU A 6 16.95 13.20 -2.35
C LEU A 6 16.70 13.49 -0.87
N GLY A 7 17.63 13.02 -0.03
CA GLY A 7 17.75 13.42 1.37
C GLY A 7 18.51 14.74 1.47
N MET A 8 18.14 15.59 2.41
CA MET A 8 18.82 16.88 2.59
C MET A 8 20.28 16.69 3.02
N PRO A 9 21.23 17.43 2.43
CA PRO A 9 22.65 17.33 2.74
C PRO A 9 22.97 17.99 4.09
N PRO A 10 24.10 17.65 4.71
CA PRO A 10 24.64 18.47 5.79
C PRO A 10 25.10 19.84 5.27
N GLN A 11 24.84 20.90 6.04
CA GLN A 11 25.26 22.28 5.82
C GLN A 11 26.72 22.51 6.21
N SER A 12 27.24 21.73 7.16
CA SER A 12 28.61 21.87 7.68
C SER A 12 29.23 20.52 8.05
N GLY A 13 30.53 20.53 8.35
CA GLY A 13 31.26 19.32 8.75
C GLY A 13 31.84 18.53 7.58
N GLU A 14 32.35 17.34 7.90
CA GLU A 14 33.01 16.46 6.93
C GLU A 14 31.99 15.99 5.87
N GLY A 15 32.27 16.29 4.60
CA GLY A 15 31.42 15.90 3.48
C GLY A 15 30.39 16.95 3.02
N ALA A 16 30.20 18.06 3.74
CA ALA A 16 29.24 19.10 3.34
C ALA A 16 29.55 19.71 1.96
N GLU A 17 30.81 20.07 1.69
CA GLU A 17 31.22 20.58 0.37
C GLU A 17 30.99 19.57 -0.75
N ASN A 18 31.28 18.29 -0.49
CA ASN A 18 31.06 17.21 -1.44
C ASN A 18 29.56 16.98 -1.70
N ALA A 19 28.73 17.04 -0.66
CA ALA A 19 27.28 16.90 -0.77
C ALA A 19 26.67 18.07 -1.58
N ALA A 20 27.10 19.29 -1.29
CA ALA A 20 26.68 20.48 -2.04
C ALA A 20 27.08 20.40 -3.52
N ALA A 21 28.31 19.96 -3.82
CA ALA A 21 28.78 19.75 -5.19
C ALA A 21 27.98 18.66 -5.93
N ALA A 22 27.68 17.55 -5.25
CA ALA A 22 26.85 16.46 -5.78
C ALA A 22 25.42 16.94 -6.10
N ILE A 23 24.80 17.72 -5.21
CA ILE A 23 23.48 18.32 -5.44
C ILE A 23 23.51 19.30 -6.61
N GLY A 24 24.57 20.10 -6.72
CA GLY A 24 24.80 20.97 -7.89
C GLY A 24 24.80 20.17 -9.20
N THR A 25 25.46 19.01 -9.21
CA THR A 25 25.53 18.12 -10.37
C THR A 25 24.17 17.48 -10.67
N ILE A 26 23.43 17.03 -9.65
CA ILE A 26 22.08 16.49 -9.80
C ILE A 26 21.15 17.53 -10.42
N LEU A 27 21.17 18.76 -9.91
CA LEU A 27 20.34 19.86 -10.42
C LEU A 27 20.71 20.27 -11.84
N ALA A 28 22.00 20.26 -12.19
CA ALA A 28 22.45 20.53 -13.54
C ALA A 28 22.03 19.44 -14.55
N ALA A 29 21.93 18.19 -14.10
CA ALA A 29 21.47 17.06 -14.92
C ALA A 29 19.93 16.93 -14.94
N ALA A 30 19.24 17.54 -13.97
CA ALA A 30 17.79 17.47 -13.83
C ALA A 30 17.07 18.17 -15.00
N ASN A 31 15.90 17.65 -15.38
CA ASN A 31 15.08 18.25 -16.43
C ASN A 31 13.58 18.04 -16.18
N SER A 32 12.75 18.82 -16.88
CA SER A 32 11.29 18.84 -16.72
C SER A 32 10.55 17.53 -17.05
N LYS A 33 11.23 16.52 -17.62
CA LYS A 33 10.64 15.19 -17.82
C LYS A 33 10.78 14.29 -16.59
N GLN A 34 11.55 14.72 -15.59
CA GLN A 34 11.76 14.02 -14.33
C GLN A 34 10.80 14.50 -13.26
N ASN A 35 10.71 13.71 -12.21
CA ASN A 35 9.85 13.93 -11.06
C ASN A 35 10.72 13.81 -9.82
N PHE A 36 10.25 14.28 -8.67
CA PHE A 36 11.07 14.23 -7.47
C PHE A 36 10.26 14.04 -6.20
N GLY A 37 10.96 13.61 -5.16
CA GLY A 37 10.49 13.58 -3.79
C GLY A 37 11.66 13.83 -2.85
N LEU A 38 11.42 14.55 -1.77
CA LEU A 38 12.47 15.00 -0.86
C LEU A 38 12.18 14.53 0.56
N PHE A 39 13.24 14.32 1.32
CA PHE A 39 13.12 14.13 2.76
C PHE A 39 14.25 14.87 3.48
N GLU A 40 13.97 15.30 4.70
CA GLU A 40 14.92 15.98 5.59
C GLU A 40 14.99 15.19 6.88
N VAL A 41 16.21 14.88 7.32
CA VAL A 41 16.47 14.33 8.64
C VAL A 41 16.76 15.53 9.52
N GLY A 42 16.00 15.74 10.59
CA GLY A 42 16.03 16.95 11.42
C GLY A 42 17.21 16.99 12.38
N GLY A 43 18.40 16.58 11.95
CA GLY A 43 19.62 16.48 12.77
C GLY A 43 20.26 17.82 13.14
N GLY A 44 19.63 18.94 12.77
CA GLY A 44 20.07 20.31 13.09
C GLY A 44 21.23 20.83 12.24
N ASN A 45 21.91 19.97 11.48
CA ASN A 45 22.94 20.35 10.52
C ASN A 45 22.50 20.14 9.06
N ASP A 46 21.28 19.70 8.80
CA ASP A 46 20.81 19.42 7.44
C ASP A 46 20.26 20.70 6.77
N GLU A 47 20.42 20.80 5.45
CA GLU A 47 19.82 21.90 4.69
C GLU A 47 18.29 21.80 4.75
N ALA A 48 17.61 22.94 4.94
CA ALA A 48 16.16 22.96 4.87
C ALA A 48 15.68 22.45 3.51
N VAL A 49 14.60 21.69 3.48
CA VAL A 49 14.12 21.07 2.23
C VAL A 49 13.59 22.04 1.18
N TYR A 50 13.11 23.22 1.60
CA TYR A 50 12.43 24.16 0.71
C TYR A 50 13.33 24.84 -0.35
N PRO A 51 14.55 25.31 -0.04
CA PRO A 51 15.50 25.77 -1.05
C PRO A 51 15.69 24.78 -2.21
N ILE A 52 15.98 23.52 -1.91
CA ILE A 52 16.17 22.47 -2.93
C ILE A 52 14.86 22.16 -3.65
N ARG A 53 13.72 22.09 -2.94
CA ARG A 53 12.38 21.93 -3.53
C ARG A 53 12.09 22.99 -4.58
N ASN A 54 12.37 24.26 -4.28
CA ASN A 54 12.14 25.38 -5.19
C ASN A 54 13.02 25.27 -6.43
N ARG A 55 14.30 24.93 -6.28
CA ARG A 55 15.22 24.73 -7.41
C ARG A 55 14.76 23.61 -8.34
N PHE A 56 14.30 22.47 -7.82
CA PHE A 56 13.73 21.41 -8.66
C PHE A 56 12.45 21.85 -9.39
N ARG A 57 11.60 22.64 -8.74
CA ARG A 57 10.39 23.21 -9.37
C ARG A 57 10.72 24.23 -10.45
N GLU A 58 11.76 25.04 -10.27
CA GLU A 58 12.24 26.01 -11.27
C GLU A 58 12.76 25.32 -12.54
N VAL A 59 13.43 24.17 -12.40
CA VAL A 59 13.84 23.32 -13.53
C VAL A 59 12.62 22.66 -14.22
N GLY A 60 11.45 22.66 -13.56
CA GLY A 60 10.19 22.16 -14.09
C GLY A 60 9.90 20.70 -13.73
N LEU A 61 10.57 20.14 -12.72
CA LEU A 61 10.25 18.79 -12.24
C LEU A 61 8.93 18.82 -11.46
N VAL A 62 8.19 17.71 -11.53
CA VAL A 62 6.93 17.55 -10.79
C VAL A 62 7.18 16.78 -9.49
N GLU A 63 6.78 17.38 -8.38
CA GLU A 63 6.84 16.76 -7.05
C GLU A 63 5.78 15.66 -6.91
N LYS A 64 6.16 14.52 -6.32
CA LYS A 64 5.28 13.34 -6.21
C LYS A 64 4.70 13.08 -4.83
N PHE A 65 5.36 13.56 -3.79
CA PHE A 65 4.88 13.55 -2.42
C PHE A 65 5.39 14.80 -1.71
N GLU A 66 4.64 15.29 -0.72
CA GLU A 66 5.10 16.40 0.10
C GLU A 66 6.40 16.01 0.84
N PRO A 67 7.35 16.94 1.02
CA PRO A 67 8.62 16.62 1.65
C PRO A 67 8.44 15.98 3.03
N ILE A 68 9.06 14.82 3.23
CA ILE A 68 9.00 14.09 4.49
C ILE A 68 10.02 14.72 5.45
N LYS A 69 9.56 15.26 6.57
CA LYS A 69 10.43 15.86 7.59
C LYS A 69 10.49 14.95 8.81
N ILE A 70 11.70 14.56 9.19
CA ILE A 70 11.96 13.69 10.32
C ILE A 70 12.56 14.54 11.44
N GLU A 71 11.72 15.28 12.16
CA GLU A 71 12.15 16.27 13.16
C GLU A 71 12.54 15.64 14.52
N ALA A 72 12.24 14.36 14.71
CA ALA A 72 12.51 13.59 15.92
C ALA A 72 12.80 12.12 15.56
N GLU A 73 13.00 11.26 16.56
CA GLU A 73 13.11 9.81 16.37
C GLU A 73 11.90 9.29 15.56
N PRO A 74 12.14 8.59 14.42
CA PRO A 74 11.05 8.16 13.55
C PRO A 74 10.05 7.26 14.30
N THR A 75 8.76 7.61 14.21
CA THR A 75 7.67 6.77 14.70
C THR A 75 7.18 5.82 13.62
N GLU A 76 6.39 4.81 13.99
CA GLU A 76 5.70 3.92 13.04
C GLU A 76 4.93 4.71 11.97
N THR A 77 4.31 5.84 12.34
CA THR A 77 3.61 6.73 11.39
C THR A 77 4.55 7.33 10.34
N ILE A 78 5.77 7.72 10.73
CA ILE A 78 6.78 8.23 9.78
C ILE A 78 7.25 7.11 8.86
N TYR A 79 7.47 5.90 9.38
CA TYR A 79 7.79 4.75 8.55
C TYR A 79 6.68 4.43 7.55
N GLN A 80 5.41 4.45 7.97
CA GLN A 80 4.27 4.27 7.07
C GLN A 80 4.23 5.34 5.98
N LEU A 81 4.45 6.61 6.34
CA LEU A 81 4.49 7.71 5.37
C LEU A 81 5.58 7.51 4.31
N CYS A 82 6.77 7.06 4.73
CA CYS A 82 7.88 6.72 3.83
C CYS A 82 7.51 5.56 2.89
N GLU A 83 6.98 4.46 3.42
CA GLU A 83 6.58 3.29 2.65
C GLU A 83 5.48 3.63 1.63
N GLU A 84 4.46 4.38 2.03
CA GLU A 84 3.37 4.79 1.16
C GLU A 84 3.85 5.75 0.06
N SER A 85 4.71 6.71 0.41
CA SER A 85 5.29 7.65 -0.55
C SER A 85 6.20 6.96 -1.58
N GLY A 86 7.01 6.01 -1.12
CA GLY A 86 7.87 5.19 -1.99
C GLY A 86 7.07 4.28 -2.91
N THR A 87 6.04 3.63 -2.36
CA THR A 87 5.12 2.76 -3.09
C THR A 87 4.40 3.52 -4.21
N ASP A 88 3.80 4.67 -3.88
CA ASP A 88 3.11 5.53 -4.85
C ASP A 88 4.06 6.01 -5.96
N LEU A 89 5.30 6.39 -5.61
CA LEU A 89 6.32 6.76 -6.57
C LEU A 89 6.69 5.59 -7.50
N GLY A 90 6.87 4.39 -6.94
CA GLY A 90 7.16 3.16 -7.69
C GLY A 90 6.06 2.78 -8.67
N GLN A 91 4.79 2.83 -8.22
CA GLN A 91 3.62 2.65 -9.09
C GLN A 91 3.61 3.66 -10.23
N TRP A 92 3.88 4.94 -9.93
CA TRP A 92 3.91 5.98 -10.94
C TRP A 92 5.03 5.76 -11.97
N LEU A 93 6.22 5.35 -11.52
CA LEU A 93 7.37 5.08 -12.39
C LEU A 93 7.12 3.93 -13.36
N THR A 94 6.40 2.91 -12.91
CA THR A 94 6.15 1.67 -13.66
C THR A 94 4.85 1.69 -14.46
N ARG A 95 3.93 2.62 -14.16
CA ARG A 95 2.58 2.71 -14.74
C ARG A 95 2.53 2.47 -16.25
N ASP A 96 3.31 3.20 -17.04
CA ASP A 96 3.22 3.13 -18.50
C ASP A 96 3.72 1.77 -19.02
N ARG A 97 4.72 1.17 -18.36
CA ARG A 97 5.19 -0.18 -18.66
C ARG A 97 4.11 -1.21 -18.30
N THR A 98 3.50 -1.10 -17.12
CA THR A 98 2.42 -1.99 -16.68
C THR A 98 1.23 -1.92 -17.64
N VAL A 99 0.79 -0.71 -18.03
CA VAL A 99 -0.28 -0.51 -19.01
C VAL A 99 0.06 -1.13 -20.37
N LYS A 100 1.31 -0.99 -20.83
CA LYS A 100 1.75 -1.59 -22.09
C LYS A 100 1.74 -3.12 -22.02
N GLN A 101 2.19 -3.70 -20.91
CA GLN A 101 2.15 -5.15 -20.68
C GLN A 101 0.71 -5.66 -20.63
N MET A 102 -0.18 -4.96 -19.92
CA MET A 102 -1.61 -5.30 -19.87
C MET A 102 -2.26 -5.30 -21.25
N LYS A 103 -1.95 -4.30 -22.10
CA LYS A 103 -2.46 -4.22 -23.48
C LYS A 103 -1.90 -5.28 -24.42
N ALA A 104 -0.79 -5.92 -24.05
CA ALA A 104 -0.17 -6.98 -24.84
C ALA A 104 -0.73 -8.36 -24.53
N LEU A 105 -1.55 -8.51 -23.48
CA LEU A 105 -2.24 -9.77 -23.20
C LEU A 105 -3.22 -10.11 -24.32
N ASP A 106 -3.28 -11.40 -24.65
CA ASP A 106 -4.34 -11.93 -25.50
C ASP A 106 -5.71 -11.67 -24.85
N THR A 107 -6.63 -11.12 -25.65
CA THR A 107 -7.92 -10.64 -25.13
C THR A 107 -8.81 -11.79 -24.65
N GLU A 108 -8.75 -12.96 -25.29
CA GLU A 108 -9.56 -14.11 -24.86
C GLU A 108 -8.97 -14.76 -23.61
N LEU A 109 -7.64 -14.80 -23.49
CA LEU A 109 -6.96 -15.23 -22.26
C LEU A 109 -7.32 -14.34 -21.06
N ASP A 110 -7.31 -13.02 -21.22
CA ASP A 110 -7.65 -12.07 -20.15
C ASP A 110 -9.12 -12.21 -19.72
N LYS A 111 -10.03 -12.42 -20.68
CA LYS A 111 -11.44 -12.73 -20.38
C LYS A 111 -11.61 -14.06 -19.65
N ALA A 112 -10.86 -15.10 -20.05
CA ALA A 112 -10.88 -16.39 -19.37
C ALA A 112 -10.40 -16.26 -17.92
N LEU A 113 -9.33 -15.50 -17.68
CA LEU A 113 -8.84 -15.19 -16.34
C LEU A 113 -9.88 -14.41 -15.51
N GLY A 114 -10.62 -13.50 -16.16
CA GLY A 114 -11.74 -12.79 -15.56
C GLY A 114 -12.89 -13.68 -15.06
N ARG A 115 -12.98 -14.94 -15.53
CA ARG A 115 -13.99 -15.91 -15.05
C ARG A 115 -13.66 -16.53 -13.70
N ILE A 116 -12.45 -16.34 -13.19
CA ILE A 116 -12.11 -16.69 -11.81
C ILE A 116 -12.90 -15.76 -10.88
N SER A 117 -13.86 -16.35 -10.18
CA SER A 117 -14.68 -15.69 -9.17
C SER A 117 -14.20 -16.03 -7.77
N GLY A 118 -14.42 -15.10 -6.85
CA GLY A 118 -14.09 -15.25 -5.45
C GLY A 118 -14.99 -14.35 -4.63
N GLY A 119 -15.04 -14.60 -3.32
CA GLY A 119 -15.70 -13.69 -2.40
C GLY A 119 -15.05 -12.31 -2.42
N LEU A 120 -15.79 -11.29 -1.99
CA LEU A 120 -15.28 -9.94 -1.80
C LEU A 120 -15.00 -9.72 -0.31
N TYR A 121 -13.78 -9.30 -0.01
CA TYR A 121 -13.27 -9.15 1.33
C TYR A 121 -12.53 -7.82 1.48
N ILE A 122 -12.36 -7.35 2.71
CA ILE A 122 -11.43 -6.27 3.05
C ILE A 122 -10.47 -6.80 4.11
N ILE A 123 -9.19 -6.71 3.80
CA ILE A 123 -8.11 -6.95 4.76
C ILE A 123 -7.90 -5.66 5.52
N THR A 124 -7.84 -5.75 6.84
CA THR A 124 -7.48 -4.65 7.72
C THR A 124 -6.36 -5.11 8.64
N ALA A 125 -5.34 -4.27 8.81
CA ALA A 125 -4.19 -4.60 9.64
C ALA A 125 -3.84 -3.41 10.53
N LYS A 126 -3.31 -3.69 11.72
CA LYS A 126 -2.78 -2.70 12.64
C LYS A 126 -1.47 -3.17 13.27
N LYS A 127 -0.47 -2.30 13.29
CA LYS A 127 0.82 -2.51 13.96
C LYS A 127 1.22 -1.21 14.66
N GLY A 128 1.28 -1.25 16.00
CA GLY A 128 1.43 -0.05 16.80
C GLY A 128 0.30 0.95 16.50
N ASP A 129 0.66 2.17 16.11
CA ASP A 129 -0.27 3.24 15.76
C ASP A 129 -0.64 3.29 14.27
N VAL A 130 -0.03 2.42 13.46
CA VAL A 130 -0.29 2.35 12.02
C VAL A 130 -1.39 1.36 11.73
N SER A 131 -2.31 1.74 10.86
CA SER A 131 -3.34 0.84 10.35
C SER A 131 -3.56 1.05 8.86
N SER A 132 -3.91 -0.02 8.16
CA SER A 132 -4.19 0.02 6.73
C SER A 132 -5.27 -0.97 6.34
N ALA A 133 -5.82 -0.78 5.15
CA ALA A 133 -6.87 -1.61 4.59
C ALA A 133 -6.72 -1.79 3.07
N MET A 134 -7.16 -2.94 2.58
CA MET A 134 -7.16 -3.28 1.16
C MET A 134 -8.35 -4.17 0.80
N LEU A 135 -9.04 -3.85 -0.29
CA LEU A 135 -10.03 -4.72 -0.91
C LEU A 135 -9.33 -5.96 -1.52
N ALA A 136 -9.86 -7.15 -1.26
CA ALA A 136 -9.28 -8.42 -1.68
C ALA A 136 -10.36 -9.39 -2.19
N SER A 137 -10.04 -10.16 -3.24
CA SER A 137 -10.89 -11.26 -3.73
C SER A 137 -10.11 -12.46 -4.23
N TRP A 138 -8.78 -12.41 -4.16
CA TRP A 138 -7.91 -13.56 -4.42
C TRP A 138 -7.62 -14.21 -3.08
N VAL A 139 -8.69 -14.78 -2.51
CA VAL A 139 -8.70 -15.39 -1.18
C VAL A 139 -9.25 -16.80 -1.33
N ALA A 140 -8.55 -17.78 -0.75
CA ALA A 140 -8.99 -19.17 -0.70
C ALA A 140 -8.69 -19.78 0.67
N GLN A 141 -9.53 -20.72 1.11
CA GLN A 141 -9.14 -21.59 2.22
C GLN A 141 -8.00 -22.50 1.75
N ALA A 142 -6.94 -22.58 2.56
CA ALA A 142 -5.71 -23.29 2.21
C ALA A 142 -5.50 -24.54 3.06
N SER A 143 -6.08 -24.61 4.26
CA SER A 143 -5.89 -25.73 5.19
C SER A 143 -7.02 -25.82 6.22
N SER A 144 -7.17 -27.01 6.79
CA SER A 144 -8.12 -27.31 7.88
C SER A 144 -7.45 -27.55 9.23
N GLU A 145 -6.17 -27.96 9.23
CA GLU A 145 -5.40 -28.19 10.45
C GLU A 145 -3.95 -27.69 10.26
N PRO A 146 -3.59 -26.51 10.81
CA PRO A 146 -4.49 -25.50 11.38
C PRO A 146 -5.46 -24.92 10.34
N LEU A 147 -6.54 -24.27 10.78
CA LEU A 147 -7.41 -23.50 9.88
C LEU A 147 -6.58 -22.41 9.21
N GLY A 148 -6.56 -22.38 7.87
CA GLY A 148 -5.72 -21.42 7.16
C GLY A 148 -6.30 -20.94 5.85
N VAL A 149 -5.87 -19.74 5.47
CA VAL A 149 -6.26 -19.04 4.25
C VAL A 149 -5.03 -18.60 3.47
N SER A 150 -5.15 -18.55 2.16
CA SER A 150 -4.19 -17.92 1.26
C SER A 150 -4.79 -16.66 0.67
N ILE A 151 -3.97 -15.63 0.58
CA ILE A 151 -4.35 -14.31 0.08
C ILE A 151 -3.27 -13.83 -0.89
N ALA A 152 -3.65 -13.41 -2.09
CA ALA A 152 -2.74 -12.70 -2.97
C ALA A 152 -2.74 -11.20 -2.65
N VAL A 153 -1.56 -10.65 -2.36
CA VAL A 153 -1.36 -9.23 -2.03
C VAL A 153 -0.38 -8.66 -3.03
N ALA A 154 -0.78 -7.63 -3.77
CA ALA A 154 0.11 -6.99 -4.73
C ALA A 154 1.27 -6.30 -3.99
N LYS A 155 2.48 -6.42 -4.56
CA LYS A 155 3.72 -5.87 -3.96
C LYS A 155 3.72 -4.35 -3.85
N ASP A 156 2.86 -3.69 -4.62
CA ASP A 156 2.73 -2.24 -4.66
C ASP A 156 1.58 -1.72 -3.81
N ARG A 157 1.07 -2.50 -2.84
CA ARG A 157 0.02 -2.05 -1.92
C ARG A 157 0.63 -1.70 -0.58
N ALA A 158 0.30 -0.53 -0.07
CA ALA A 158 0.76 -0.05 1.24
C ALA A 158 0.46 -0.97 2.44
N ILE A 159 -0.54 -1.86 2.34
CA ILE A 159 -0.83 -2.84 3.39
C ILE A 159 0.19 -3.99 3.42
N GLU A 160 0.97 -4.17 2.34
CA GLU A 160 1.94 -5.26 2.21
C GLU A 160 3.00 -5.24 3.34
N SER A 161 3.41 -4.04 3.76
CA SER A 161 4.33 -3.82 4.90
C SER A 161 3.75 -4.22 6.26
N LEU A 162 2.44 -4.47 6.34
CA LEU A 162 1.74 -4.94 7.54
C LEU A 162 1.37 -6.43 7.45
N LEU A 163 1.89 -7.15 6.45
CA LEU A 163 1.58 -8.55 6.17
C LEU A 163 2.87 -9.40 6.05
N HIS A 164 3.89 -9.10 6.86
CA HIS A 164 5.07 -9.96 7.02
C HIS A 164 4.79 -11.14 7.95
N VAL A 165 5.67 -12.14 7.94
CA VAL A 165 5.56 -13.31 8.83
C VAL A 165 5.49 -12.86 10.29
N GLY A 166 4.48 -13.34 11.01
CA GLY A 166 4.16 -12.96 12.39
C GLY A 166 3.23 -11.75 12.53
N ASP A 167 3.02 -10.96 11.47
CA ASP A 167 2.03 -9.88 11.50
C ASP A 167 0.61 -10.45 11.53
N ARG A 168 -0.32 -9.64 12.07
CA ARG A 168 -1.71 -10.00 12.28
C ARG A 168 -2.63 -9.05 11.55
N PHE A 169 -3.74 -9.58 11.07
CA PHE A 169 -4.75 -8.82 10.35
C PHE A 169 -6.14 -9.41 10.58
N VAL A 170 -7.16 -8.71 10.11
CA VAL A 170 -8.54 -9.21 10.03
C VAL A 170 -8.96 -9.29 8.58
N LEU A 171 -9.50 -10.44 8.20
CA LEU A 171 -10.17 -10.65 6.92
C LEU A 171 -11.68 -10.44 7.12
N ASN A 172 -12.22 -9.37 6.55
CA ASN A 172 -13.62 -8.99 6.66
C ASN A 172 -14.37 -9.42 5.39
N ALA A 173 -15.26 -10.40 5.49
CA ALA A 173 -16.13 -10.81 4.38
C ALA A 173 -17.29 -9.84 4.21
N LEU A 174 -17.60 -9.44 2.98
CA LEU A 174 -18.67 -8.46 2.71
C LEU A 174 -20.00 -9.15 2.40
N GLU A 175 -21.11 -8.51 2.80
CA GLU A 175 -22.47 -9.00 2.55
C GLU A 175 -22.91 -8.70 1.11
N GLU A 176 -23.44 -9.71 0.43
CA GLU A 176 -24.07 -9.56 -0.89
C GLU A 176 -25.20 -8.51 -0.83
N GLY A 177 -25.27 -7.66 -1.85
CA GLY A 177 -26.24 -6.55 -1.87
C GLY A 177 -25.96 -5.37 -0.93
N LYS A 178 -24.93 -5.41 -0.07
CA LYS A 178 -24.53 -4.28 0.81
C LYS A 178 -23.06 -3.88 0.74
N TYR A 179 -22.24 -4.66 0.05
CA TYR A 179 -20.79 -4.44 -0.05
C TYR A 179 -20.37 -3.13 -0.75
N GLN A 180 -21.27 -2.47 -1.51
CA GLN A 180 -20.88 -1.41 -2.45
C GLN A 180 -20.30 -0.18 -1.76
N THR A 181 -20.77 0.17 -0.56
CA THR A 181 -20.26 1.33 0.19
C THR A 181 -18.82 1.11 0.62
N LEU A 182 -18.54 0.01 1.32
CA LEU A 182 -17.19 -0.36 1.74
C LEU A 182 -16.28 -0.58 0.53
N MET A 183 -16.75 -1.27 -0.52
CA MET A 183 -15.99 -1.48 -1.74
C MET A 183 -15.58 -0.15 -2.38
N LYS A 184 -16.52 0.79 -2.56
CA LYS A 184 -16.22 2.12 -3.12
C LYS A 184 -15.26 2.90 -2.22
N HIS A 185 -15.35 2.75 -0.91
CA HIS A 185 -14.45 3.43 0.02
C HIS A 185 -13.01 2.94 -0.14
N PHE A 186 -12.77 1.63 -0.04
CA PHE A 186 -11.42 1.07 -0.08
C PHE A 186 -10.84 0.89 -1.48
N LEU A 187 -11.61 1.15 -2.55
CA LEU A 187 -11.10 1.33 -3.92
C LEU A 187 -10.53 2.73 -4.19
N LYS A 188 -10.85 3.73 -3.35
CA LYS A 188 -10.29 5.08 -3.51
C LYS A 188 -8.78 5.05 -3.28
N ARG A 189 -8.07 5.94 -3.96
CA ARG A 189 -6.67 6.23 -3.63
C ARG A 189 -6.63 7.10 -2.39
N PHE A 190 -5.89 6.66 -1.39
CA PHE A 190 -5.57 7.43 -0.19
C PHE A 190 -4.19 8.04 -0.40
N ALA A 191 -4.04 9.31 -0.07
CA ALA A 191 -2.72 9.93 -0.03
C ALA A 191 -1.87 9.27 1.07
N PRO A 192 -0.54 9.26 0.95
CA PRO A 192 0.34 8.82 2.03
C PRO A 192 0.02 9.51 3.36
N GLY A 193 -0.07 8.72 4.44
CA GLY A 193 -0.42 9.17 5.79
C GLY A 193 -1.92 9.46 6.02
N ALA A 194 -2.78 9.30 5.03
CA ALA A 194 -4.21 9.52 5.21
C ALA A 194 -4.88 8.40 6.02
N ASP A 195 -5.85 8.76 6.86
CA ASP A 195 -6.67 7.78 7.57
C ASP A 195 -7.58 7.02 6.58
N ARG A 196 -7.26 5.76 6.35
CA ARG A 196 -8.01 4.86 5.45
C ARG A 196 -9.37 4.45 6.02
N PHE A 197 -9.59 4.62 7.31
CA PHE A 197 -10.81 4.24 8.01
C PHE A 197 -11.73 5.44 8.31
N ALA A 198 -11.37 6.64 7.84
CA ALA A 198 -12.21 7.82 7.96
C ALA A 198 -13.64 7.51 7.48
N ASP A 199 -14.63 7.87 8.30
CA ASP A 199 -16.06 7.61 8.09
C ASP A 199 -16.48 6.13 7.99
N VAL A 200 -15.60 5.19 8.36
CA VAL A 200 -15.91 3.76 8.43
C VAL A 200 -15.97 3.31 9.88
N ALA A 201 -17.15 2.84 10.32
CA ALA A 201 -17.32 2.29 11.65
C ALA A 201 -16.53 0.97 11.81
N THR A 202 -15.72 0.89 12.87
CA THR A 202 -14.90 -0.29 13.18
C THR A 202 -14.96 -0.67 14.65
N TYR A 203 -14.64 -1.93 14.93
CA TYR A 203 -14.43 -2.47 16.28
C TYR A 203 -13.03 -3.08 16.37
N PRO A 204 -12.35 -3.02 17.53
CA PRO A 204 -11.07 -3.71 17.68
C PRO A 204 -11.27 -5.24 17.76
N ALA A 205 -10.50 -5.99 16.97
CA ALA A 205 -10.33 -7.43 17.15
C ALA A 205 -9.45 -7.76 18.36
N THR A 206 -9.35 -9.05 18.71
CA THR A 206 -8.45 -9.52 19.78
C THR A 206 -6.99 -9.24 19.44
N ASN A 207 -6.62 -9.32 18.15
CA ASN A 207 -5.31 -8.94 17.63
C ASN A 207 -5.10 -7.42 17.44
N GLY A 208 -6.09 -6.59 17.82
CA GLY A 208 -6.06 -5.13 17.71
C GLY A 208 -6.35 -4.56 16.32
N SER A 209 -6.43 -5.40 15.27
CA SER A 209 -6.76 -4.94 13.92
C SER A 209 -8.26 -4.59 13.79
N PRO A 210 -8.64 -3.64 12.91
CA PRO A 210 -10.04 -3.20 12.80
C PRO A 210 -10.97 -4.24 12.19
N ILE A 211 -12.04 -4.61 12.88
CA ILE A 211 -13.20 -5.31 12.30
C ILE A 211 -14.15 -4.26 11.73
N LEU A 212 -14.55 -4.39 10.47
CA LEU A 212 -15.52 -3.46 9.87
C LEU A 212 -16.93 -3.75 10.40
N ALA A 213 -17.61 -2.74 10.91
CA ALA A 213 -18.94 -2.91 11.52
C ALA A 213 -19.99 -3.45 10.53
N GLU A 214 -19.84 -3.13 9.25
CA GLU A 214 -20.73 -3.57 8.17
C GLU A 214 -20.28 -4.88 7.49
N ALA A 215 -19.24 -5.55 7.99
CA ALA A 215 -18.84 -6.85 7.48
C ALA A 215 -19.88 -7.94 7.79
N LEU A 216 -20.07 -8.87 6.86
CA LEU A 216 -20.88 -10.08 7.07
C LEU A 216 -20.23 -11.02 8.08
N ALA A 217 -18.92 -11.19 7.98
CA ALA A 217 -18.13 -12.03 8.85
C ALA A 217 -16.72 -11.47 8.98
N TYR A 218 -16.02 -11.85 10.04
CA TYR A 218 -14.60 -11.54 10.19
C TYR A 218 -13.82 -12.78 10.62
N MET A 219 -12.54 -12.80 10.27
CA MET A 219 -11.56 -13.79 10.69
C MET A 219 -10.31 -13.07 11.17
N GLU A 220 -9.84 -13.37 12.38
CA GLU A 220 -8.55 -12.91 12.89
C GLU A 220 -7.46 -13.86 12.40
N CYS A 221 -6.47 -13.30 11.70
CA CYS A 221 -5.45 -14.06 11.02
C CYS A 221 -4.05 -13.69 11.51
N GLU A 222 -3.12 -14.64 11.44
CA GLU A 222 -1.68 -14.44 11.64
C GLU A 222 -0.92 -14.99 10.43
N VAL A 223 0.01 -14.19 9.88
CA VAL A 223 0.79 -14.58 8.71
C VAL A 223 1.84 -15.61 9.10
N VAL A 224 1.80 -16.78 8.45
CA VAL A 224 2.72 -17.89 8.72
C VAL A 224 3.83 -17.96 7.68
N SER A 225 3.51 -17.75 6.40
CA SER A 225 4.51 -17.78 5.34
C SER A 225 4.11 -16.96 4.13
N ARG A 226 5.10 -16.64 3.30
CA ARG A 226 4.95 -15.84 2.10
C ARG A 226 5.68 -16.50 0.94
N MET A 227 5.02 -16.58 -0.19
CA MET A 227 5.60 -17.04 -1.45
C MET A 227 5.66 -15.88 -2.43
N GLU A 228 6.86 -15.65 -2.98
CA GLU A 228 7.05 -14.62 -4.00
C GLU A 228 6.45 -15.07 -5.34
N CYS A 229 5.59 -14.23 -5.91
CA CYS A 229 5.21 -14.27 -7.32
C CYS A 229 5.79 -13.04 -8.03
N SER A 230 5.49 -12.88 -9.32
CA SER A 230 6.02 -11.74 -10.10
C SER A 230 5.66 -10.39 -9.46
N ASP A 231 4.36 -10.08 -9.40
CA ASP A 231 3.80 -8.79 -8.94
C ASP A 231 3.01 -8.91 -7.63
N HIS A 232 2.80 -10.13 -7.12
CA HIS A 232 2.10 -10.40 -5.87
C HIS A 232 2.96 -11.25 -4.92
N TRP A 233 2.58 -11.21 -3.65
CA TRP A 233 2.89 -12.25 -2.68
C TRP A 233 1.67 -13.14 -2.50
N ILE A 234 1.86 -14.45 -2.41
CA ILE A 234 0.87 -15.33 -1.81
C ILE A 234 1.19 -15.42 -0.32
N VAL A 235 0.30 -14.86 0.49
CA VAL A 235 0.40 -14.82 1.94
C VAL A 235 -0.45 -15.95 2.52
N TYR A 236 0.20 -16.94 3.14
CA TYR A 236 -0.48 -17.99 3.87
C TYR A 236 -0.59 -17.60 5.35
N SER A 237 -1.80 -17.69 5.88
CA SER A 237 -2.12 -17.24 7.23
C SER A 237 -3.00 -18.25 7.95
N THR A 238 -2.79 -18.42 9.25
CA THR A 238 -3.69 -19.20 10.11
C THR A 238 -4.79 -18.33 10.67
N VAL A 239 -5.96 -18.92 10.89
CA VAL A 239 -7.14 -18.26 11.46
C VAL A 239 -7.29 -18.70 12.91
N THR A 240 -7.37 -17.76 13.83
CA THR A 240 -7.42 -18.02 15.28
C THR A 240 -8.78 -17.71 15.91
N ALA A 241 -9.54 -16.79 15.31
CA ALA A 241 -10.90 -16.44 15.73
C ALA A 241 -11.74 -15.98 14.53
N GLY A 242 -13.05 -16.04 14.65
CA GLY A 242 -13.96 -15.47 13.66
C GLY A 242 -15.42 -15.57 14.08
N ARG A 243 -16.25 -14.69 13.52
CA ARG A 243 -17.71 -14.70 13.72
C ARG A 243 -18.43 -14.29 12.44
N VAL A 244 -19.66 -14.77 12.31
CA VAL A 244 -20.61 -14.38 11.26
C VAL A 244 -21.72 -13.55 11.90
N ALA A 245 -22.00 -12.37 11.36
CA ALA A 245 -23.03 -11.47 11.87
C ALA A 245 -24.45 -11.92 11.51
N LYS A 246 -24.63 -12.51 10.32
CA LYS A 246 -25.92 -13.00 9.80
C LYS A 246 -25.73 -14.34 9.10
N ALA A 247 -26.16 -15.42 9.73
CA ALA A 247 -25.92 -16.78 9.24
C ALA A 247 -26.56 -17.07 7.87
N ASP A 248 -27.72 -16.46 7.59
CA ASP A 248 -28.48 -16.71 6.36
C ASP A 248 -28.14 -15.75 5.21
N ALA A 249 -27.27 -14.77 5.44
CA ALA A 249 -26.85 -13.83 4.40
C ALA A 249 -25.70 -14.39 3.56
N LEU A 250 -25.68 -14.05 2.28
CA LEU A 250 -24.66 -14.52 1.34
C LEU A 250 -23.44 -13.59 1.35
N THR A 251 -22.25 -14.17 1.19
CA THR A 251 -21.02 -13.42 0.93
C THR A 251 -21.07 -12.81 -0.46
N ALA A 252 -20.68 -11.55 -0.58
CA ALA A 252 -20.58 -10.86 -1.85
C ALA A 252 -19.60 -11.56 -2.80
N VAL A 253 -19.94 -11.68 -4.08
CA VAL A 253 -19.06 -12.31 -5.08
C VAL A 253 -18.50 -11.28 -6.04
N HIS A 254 -17.18 -11.29 -6.24
CA HIS A 254 -16.54 -10.45 -7.23
C HIS A 254 -16.59 -11.11 -8.61
N HIS A 255 -17.46 -10.59 -9.48
CA HIS A 255 -17.53 -10.98 -10.89
C HIS A 255 -16.76 -10.01 -11.77
N ARG A 256 -15.72 -10.51 -12.46
CA ARG A 256 -14.89 -9.71 -13.36
C ARG A 256 -15.19 -10.03 -14.83
N LYS A 257 -14.98 -9.04 -15.70
CA LYS A 257 -15.02 -9.24 -17.16
C LYS A 257 -13.66 -9.61 -17.73
N VAL A 258 -12.59 -9.19 -17.06
CA VAL A 258 -11.17 -9.37 -17.42
C VAL A 258 -10.36 -9.57 -16.15
N GLY A 259 -9.24 -10.29 -16.24
CA GLY A 259 -8.44 -10.68 -15.08
C GLY A 259 -7.43 -9.63 -14.61
N ASN A 260 -7.11 -8.67 -15.48
CA ASN A 260 -6.08 -7.65 -15.27
C ASN A 260 -6.51 -6.40 -14.46
N HIS A 261 -7.74 -6.35 -13.94
CA HIS A 261 -8.22 -5.21 -13.15
C HIS A 261 -8.74 -5.63 -11.77
N TYR A 262 -8.52 -4.71 -10.83
CA TYR A 262 -9.15 -4.62 -9.51
C TYR A 262 -9.70 -3.20 -9.32
#